data_AF-A0A5E4LBR3-F1
#
_entry.id   AF-A0A5E4LBR3-F1
#
_cell.length_a   1.000
_cell.length_b   1.000
_cell.length_c   1.000
_cell.angle_alpha   90.00
_cell.angle_beta   90.00
_cell.angle_gamma   90.00
#
_symmetry.space_group_name_H-M   'P 1'
#
loop_
_entity.id
_entity.type
_entity.pdbx_description
1 polymer ?
#
loop_
_entity_poly.entity_id
_entity_poly.type
_entity_poly.pdbx_seq_one_letter_code
_entity_poly.pdbx_strand_id
1 'polypeptide(L)'
;MTISVRYEYPNDLKFLKDMMGLKMSEMLRELIDKGRKMKSIELYKTGKVSLGLGARIARLSISEYIDLLKEYKIQINIDIEDAKQSLEYARMKL
;
A
#
# COMPACT_ATOMS: atom_id res chain seq x y z
N MET A 1 -3.43 -15.89 -3.38
CA MET A 1 -2.37 -16.85 -3.03
C MET A 1 -1.78 -16.38 -1.72
N THR A 2 -2.04 -17.08 -0.62
CA THR A 2 -1.46 -16.72 0.69
C THR A 2 -0.13 -17.45 0.80
N ILE A 3 0.98 -16.72 0.83
CA ILE A 3 2.30 -17.29 1.04
C ILE A 3 2.56 -17.26 2.55
N SER A 4 2.61 -18.42 3.19
CA SER A 4 3.10 -18.56 4.56
C SER A 4 4.62 -18.69 4.51
N VAL A 5 5.31 -17.77 5.19
CA VAL A 5 6.76 -17.82 5.35
C VAL A 5 7.05 -18.28 6.77
N ARG A 6 7.85 -19.34 6.94
CA ARG A 6 8.41 -19.70 8.24
C ARG A 6 9.50 -18.69 8.55
N TYR A 7 9.29 -17.90 9.60
CA TYR A 7 10.22 -16.86 10.01
C TYR A 7 11.05 -17.34 11.21
N GLU A 8 12.36 -17.41 11.03
CA GLU A 8 13.34 -17.83 12.03
C GLU A 8 14.20 -16.64 12.44
N TYR A 9 13.83 -16.04 13.58
CA TYR A 9 14.63 -14.98 14.19
C TYR A 9 15.84 -15.58 14.93
N PRO A 10 17.07 -15.01 14.78
CA PRO A 10 17.43 -13.83 13.99
C PRO A 10 17.96 -14.14 12.58
N ASN A 11 18.04 -15.42 12.20
CA ASN A 11 18.74 -15.89 11.01
C ASN A 11 18.22 -15.24 9.72
N ASP A 12 16.90 -15.16 9.55
CA ASP A 12 16.30 -14.58 8.35
C ASP A 12 16.61 -13.09 8.20
N LEU A 13 16.55 -12.32 9.30
CA LEU A 13 16.90 -10.89 9.25
C LEU A 13 18.37 -10.70 8.94
N LYS A 14 19.25 -11.56 9.47
CA LYS A 14 20.67 -11.50 9.17
C LYS A 14 20.93 -11.81 7.69
N PHE A 15 20.29 -12.87 7.16
CA PHE A 15 20.36 -13.22 5.75
C PHE A 15 19.89 -12.06 4.85
N LEU A 16 18.73 -11.47 5.13
CA LEU A 16 18.20 -10.35 4.35
C LEU A 16 19.12 -9.12 4.44
N LYS A 17 19.66 -8.82 5.63
CA LYS A 17 20.57 -7.71 5.83
C LYS A 17 21.84 -7.90 5.00
N ASP A 18 22.44 -9.08 5.07
CA ASP A 18 23.68 -9.40 4.38
C ASP A 18 23.46 -9.47 2.86
N MET A 19 22.31 -9.99 2.40
CA MET A 19 21.91 -10.02 0.98
C MET A 19 21.68 -8.62 0.40
N MET A 20 21.01 -7.74 1.15
CA MET A 20 20.72 -6.37 0.70
C MET A 20 21.92 -5.43 0.87
N GLY A 21 22.93 -5.81 1.66
CA GLY A 21 24.10 -4.97 1.96
C GLY A 21 23.75 -3.72 2.78
N LEU A 22 22.63 -3.72 3.50
CA LEU A 22 22.10 -2.55 4.21
C LEU A 22 22.36 -2.63 5.72
N LYS A 23 22.20 -1.51 6.41
CA LYS A 23 22.05 -1.51 7.87
C LYS A 23 20.72 -2.14 8.27
N MET A 24 20.68 -2.79 9.43
CA MET A 24 19.46 -3.46 9.93
C MET A 24 18.25 -2.51 9.97
N SER A 25 18.44 -1.27 10.41
CA SER A 25 17.37 -0.26 10.49
C SER A 25 16.85 0.19 9.12
N GLU A 26 17.73 0.25 8.12
CA GLU A 26 17.42 0.64 6.75
C GLU A 26 16.65 -0.49 6.05
N MET A 27 17.18 -1.71 6.13
CA MET A 27 16.52 -2.92 5.64
C MET A 27 15.12 -3.08 6.23
N LEU A 28 14.96 -2.98 7.55
CA LEU A 28 13.65 -3.10 8.20
C LEU A 28 12.68 -2.02 7.72
N ARG A 29 13.14 -0.78 7.56
CA ARG A 29 12.29 0.32 7.08
C ARG A 29 11.81 0.06 5.65
N GLU A 30 12.69 -0.43 4.79
CA GLU A 30 12.35 -0.77 3.41
C GLU A 30 11.36 -1.94 3.34
N LEU A 31 11.59 -3.01 4.11
CA LEU A 31 10.70 -4.17 4.18
C LEU A 31 9.31 -3.79 4.69
N ILE A 32 9.23 -2.98 5.75
CA ILE A 32 7.96 -2.51 6.30
C ILE A 32 7.22 -1.60 5.32
N ASP A 33 7.92 -0.69 4.64
CA ASP A 33 7.31 0.21 3.64
C ASP A 33 6.75 -0.56 2.44
N LYS A 34 7.53 -1.50 1.90
CA LYS A 34 7.07 -2.39 0.82
C LYS A 34 5.91 -3.27 1.29
N GLY A 35 6.03 -3.87 2.47
CA GLY A 35 5.02 -4.76 3.05
C GLY A 35 3.66 -4.08 3.23
N ARG A 36 3.62 -2.86 3.79
CA ARG A 36 2.36 -2.12 3.96
C ARG A 36 1.72 -1.72 2.63
N LYS A 37 2.52 -1.30 1.65
CA LYS A 37 2.04 -0.95 0.29
C LYS A 37 1.43 -2.17 -0.38
N MET A 38 2.15 -3.29 -0.42
CA MET A 38 1.63 -4.54 -0.99
C MET A 38 0.37 -5.03 -0.28
N LYS A 39 0.33 -4.95 1.05
CA LYS A 39 -0.85 -5.36 1.81
C LYS A 39 -2.05 -4.47 1.54
N SER A 40 -1.84 -3.15 1.45
CA SER A 40 -2.91 -2.21 1.12
C SER A 40 -3.52 -2.50 -0.26
N ILE A 41 -2.69 -2.80 -1.27
CA ILE A 41 -3.12 -3.17 -2.62
C ILE A 41 -3.98 -4.45 -2.58
N GLU A 42 -3.53 -5.48 -1.86
CA GLU A 42 -4.28 -6.74 -1.74
C GLU A 42 -5.65 -6.52 -1.09
N LEU A 43 -5.70 -5.73 -0.01
CA LEU A 43 -6.94 -5.42 0.68
C LEU A 43 -7.89 -4.59 -0.20
N TYR A 44 -7.36 -3.63 -0.97
CA TYR A 44 -8.16 -2.82 -1.88
C TYR A 44 -8.72 -3.68 -3.03
N LYS A 45 -7.87 -4.50 -3.66
CA LYS A 45 -8.25 -5.42 -4.74
C LYS A 45 -9.36 -6.40 -4.32
N THR A 46 -9.38 -6.79 -3.04
CA THR A 46 -10.40 -7.69 -2.48
C THR A 46 -11.63 -6.97 -1.93
N GLY A 47 -11.73 -5.64 -2.11
CA GLY A 47 -12.84 -4.82 -1.62
C GLY A 47 -12.90 -4.68 -0.10
N LYS A 48 -11.86 -5.10 0.63
CA LYS A 48 -11.83 -5.07 2.10
C LYS A 48 -11.55 -3.68 2.67
N VAL A 49 -11.01 -2.77 1.86
CA VAL A 49 -10.73 -1.38 2.26
C VAL A 49 -11.12 -0.42 1.14
N SER A 50 -11.57 0.78 1.52
CA SER A 50 -11.78 1.89 0.58
C SER A 50 -10.47 2.46 0.06
N LEU A 51 -10.52 3.31 -0.97
CA LEU A 51 -9.35 4.01 -1.50
C LEU A 51 -8.62 4.81 -0.41
N GLY A 52 -9.36 5.58 0.40
CA GLY A 52 -8.81 6.37 1.49
C GLY A 52 -8.19 5.53 2.61
N LEU A 53 -8.82 4.40 2.98
CA LEU A 53 -8.24 3.49 3.98
C LEU A 53 -6.99 2.78 3.44
N GLY A 54 -7.00 2.36 2.17
CA GLY A 54 -5.82 1.80 1.49
C GLY A 54 -4.64 2.77 1.50
N ALA A 55 -4.86 4.03 1.12
CA ALA A 55 -3.85 5.08 1.15
C ALA A 55 -3.25 5.27 2.55
N ARG A 56 -4.10 5.29 3.59
CA ARG A 56 -3.66 5.38 4.99
C ARG A 56 -2.79 4.19 5.41
N ILE A 57 -3.14 2.97 5.03
CA ILE A 57 -2.34 1.76 5.31
C ILE A 57 -0.98 1.85 4.61
N ALA A 58 -0.97 2.29 3.35
CA ALA A 58 0.25 2.49 2.57
C ALA A 58 1.14 3.66 3.08
N ARG A 59 0.59 4.52 3.95
CA ARG A 59 1.12 5.85 4.32
C ARG A 59 1.40 6.73 3.10
N LEU A 60 0.43 6.78 2.21
CA LEU A 60 0.44 7.63 1.03
C LEU A 60 -0.75 8.59 1.10
N SER A 61 -0.67 9.71 0.39
CA SER A 61 -1.85 10.48 0.01
C SER A 61 -2.76 9.64 -0.89
N ILE A 62 -4.02 10.06 -1.04
CA ILE A 62 -4.96 9.38 -1.94
C ILE A 62 -4.41 9.38 -3.38
N SER A 63 -3.86 10.51 -3.84
CA SER A 63 -3.28 10.64 -5.17
C SER A 63 -2.11 9.68 -5.39
N GLU A 64 -1.15 9.63 -4.48
CA GLU A 64 -0.02 8.69 -4.57
C GLU A 64 -0.48 7.23 -4.50
N TYR A 65 -1.57 6.95 -3.77
CA TYR A 65 -2.13 5.61 -3.71
C TYR A 65 -2.82 5.22 -5.03
N ILE A 66 -3.50 6.15 -5.71
CA ILE A 66 -4.04 5.95 -7.06
C ILE A 66 -2.90 5.63 -8.03
N ASP A 67 -1.80 6.38 -7.97
CA ASP A 67 -0.61 6.13 -8.81
C ASP A 67 -0.01 4.75 -8.53
N LEU A 68 0.09 4.36 -7.26
CA LEU A 68 0.53 3.03 -6.86
C LEU A 68 -0.41 1.94 -7.42
N LEU A 69 -1.73 2.09 -7.31
CA LEU A 69 -2.68 1.13 -7.89
C LEU A 69 -2.52 1.00 -9.40
N LYS A 70 -2.28 2.12 -10.09
CA LYS A 70 -2.04 2.16 -11.54
C LYS A 70 -0.74 1.45 -11.93
N GLU A 71 0.34 1.64 -11.19
CA GLU A 71 1.63 0.94 -11.39
C GLU A 71 1.44 -0.59 -11.33
N TYR A 72 0.61 -1.06 -10.40
CA TYR A 72 0.30 -2.48 -10.22
C TYR A 72 -0.88 -2.97 -11.09
N LYS A 73 -1.36 -2.14 -12.04
CA LYS A 73 -2.48 -2.43 -12.95
C LYS A 73 -3.77 -2.86 -12.23
N ILE A 74 -4.00 -2.29 -11.06
CA ILE A 74 -5.24 -2.48 -10.31
C ILE A 74 -6.26 -1.47 -10.82
N GLN A 75 -7.38 -1.97 -11.32
CA GLN A 75 -8.47 -1.10 -11.77
C GLN A 75 -9.05 -0.35 -10.58
N ILE A 76 -9.19 0.96 -10.76
CA ILE A 76 -9.87 1.84 -9.83
C ILE A 76 -11.32 1.88 -10.29
N ASN A 77 -12.23 1.42 -9.43
CA ASN A 77 -13.66 1.48 -9.70
C ASN A 77 -14.21 2.85 -9.28
N ILE A 78 -13.76 3.90 -9.97
CA ILE A 78 -14.24 5.28 -9.82
C ILE A 78 -14.57 5.77 -11.22
N ASP A 79 -15.81 6.19 -11.42
CA ASP A 79 -16.25 6.82 -12.66
C ASP A 79 -16.21 8.35 -12.57
N ILE A 80 -16.57 9.01 -13.69
CA ILE A 80 -16.56 10.47 -13.77
C ILE A 80 -17.65 11.10 -12.90
N GLU A 81 -18.72 10.37 -12.61
CA GLU A 81 -19.85 10.85 -11.83
C GLU A 81 -19.52 10.83 -10.33
N ASP A 82 -18.84 9.78 -9.86
CA ASP A 82 -18.25 9.70 -8.52
C ASP A 82 -17.31 10.89 -8.24
N ALA A 83 -16.50 11.24 -9.24
CA ALA A 83 -15.59 12.38 -9.16
C ALA A 83 -16.33 13.72 -9.08
N LYS A 84 -17.39 13.92 -9.88
CA LYS A 84 -18.23 15.13 -9.82
C LYS A 84 -18.94 15.26 -8.48
N GLN A 85 -19.57 14.19 -7.99
CA GLN A 85 -20.25 14.18 -6.70
C GLN A 85 -19.30 14.52 -5.56
N SER A 86 -18.08 13.97 -5.59
CA SER A 86 -17.05 14.28 -4.60
C SER A 86 -16.63 15.75 -4.64
N LEU A 87 -16.54 16.35 -5.84
CA LEU A 87 -16.21 17.76 -6.02
C LEU A 87 -17.34 18.68 -5.52
N GLU A 88 -18.60 18.36 -5.81
CA GLU A 88 -19.76 19.12 -5.31
C GLU A 88 -19.83 19.07 -3.78
N TYR A 89 -19.64 17.89 -3.19
CA TYR A 89 -19.61 17.73 -1.74
C TYR A 89 -18.52 18.59 -1.09
N ALA A 90 -17.31 18.59 -1.67
CA ALA A 90 -16.21 19.41 -1.17
C ALA A 90 -16.53 20.92 -1.23
N ARG A 91 -17.21 21.37 -2.30
CA ARG A 91 -17.64 22.77 -2.45
C ARG A 91 -18.71 23.18 -1.45
N MET A 92 -19.60 22.28 -1.03
CA MET A 92 -20.65 22.59 -0.04
C MET A 92 -20.12 22.71 1.40
N LYS A 93 -18.93 22.17 1.68
CA LYS A 93 -18.34 22.10 3.03
C LYS A 93 -17.18 23.09 3.26
N LEU A 94 -16.84 23.88 2.24
CA LEU A 94 -15.90 25.01 2.32
C LEU A 94 -16.70 26.31 2.41
#